data_AF-A0A2S5AA69-F1
#
_entry.id   AF-A0A2S5AA69-F1
#
_cell.length_a   1.000
_cell.length_b   1.000
_cell.length_c   1.000
_cell.angle_alpha   90.00
_cell.angle_beta   90.00
_cell.angle_gamma   90.00
#
_symmetry.space_group_name_H-M   'P 1'
#
loop_
_entity.id
_entity.type
_entity.pdbx_description
1 polymer ?
#
loop_
_entity_poly.entity_id
_entity_poly.type
_entity_poly.pdbx_seq_one_letter_code
_entity_poly.pdbx_strand_id
1 'polypeptide(L)' 'MLNHSLLFLNLGTGELILIMFAILLLFGGKKLPELARGLGKGIREFKDASSGIKQEIEDSMNNPEPSKKEQQ' A
#
# COMPACT_ATOMS: atom_id res chain seq x y z
N MET A 1 -39.76 -2.04 -14.15
CA MET A 1 -38.44 -1.49 -14.53
C MET A 1 -37.43 -2.01 -13.52
N LEU A 2 -36.53 -2.88 -13.97
CA LEU A 2 -35.69 -3.71 -13.10
C LEU A 2 -34.62 -2.86 -12.41
N ASN A 3 -34.57 -2.93 -11.08
CA ASN A 3 -33.58 -2.28 -10.23
C ASN A 3 -32.19 -2.90 -10.43
N HIS A 4 -31.48 -2.48 -11.49
CA HIS A 4 -30.09 -2.87 -11.74
C HIS A 4 -29.16 -2.50 -10.57
N SER A 5 -29.46 -1.41 -9.87
CA SER A 5 -28.67 -0.94 -8.73
C SER A 5 -28.71 -1.88 -7.51
N LEU A 6 -29.75 -2.72 -7.37
CA LEU A 6 -29.85 -3.70 -6.29
C LEU A 6 -29.11 -5.01 -6.59
N LEU A 7 -28.98 -5.39 -7.87
CA LEU A 7 -28.13 -6.51 -8.29
C LEU A 7 -26.65 -6.22 -8.03
N PHE A 8 -26.19 -5.00 -8.28
CA PHE A 8 -24.81 -4.60 -8.01
C PHE A 8 -24.48 -4.46 -6.51
N LEU A 9 -25.48 -4.34 -5.64
CA LEU A 9 -25.27 -4.32 -4.18
C LEU A 9 -25.34 -5.72 -3.55
N ASN A 10 -25.82 -6.72 -4.29
CA ASN A 10 -25.81 -8.13 -3.90
C ASN A 10 -24.70 -8.91 -4.60
N LEU A 11 -23.53 -8.26 -4.83
CA LEU A 11 -22.35 -8.90 -5.41
C LEU A 11 -21.90 -10.05 -4.50
N GLY A 12 -22.40 -11.23 -4.80
CA GLY A 12 -22.00 -12.46 -4.19
C GLY A 12 -20.64 -12.90 -4.73
N THR A 13 -20.12 -13.97 -4.15
CA THR A 13 -18.84 -14.57 -4.56
C THR A 13 -18.82 -14.92 -6.06
N GLY A 14 -19.98 -15.26 -6.64
CA GLY A 14 -20.11 -15.60 -8.06
C GLY A 14 -19.85 -14.42 -9.02
N GLU A 15 -20.44 -13.25 -8.79
CA GLU A 15 -20.18 -12.08 -9.63
C GLU A 15 -18.74 -11.58 -9.50
N LEU A 16 -18.18 -11.63 -8.28
CA LEU A 16 -16.79 -11.25 -8.04
C LEU A 16 -15.82 -12.14 -8.82
N ILE A 17 -16.07 -13.45 -8.88
CA ILE A 17 -15.31 -14.39 -9.71
C ILE A 17 -15.45 -14.05 -11.20
N LEU A 18 -16.64 -13.71 -11.68
CA LEU A 18 -16.86 -13.32 -13.08
C LEU A 18 -16.08 -12.05 -13.45
N ILE A 19 -16.11 -11.03 -12.60
CA ILE A 19 -15.33 -9.79 -12.80
C ILE A 19 -13.83 -10.09 -12.78
N MET A 20 -13.38 -10.90 -11.82
CA MET A 20 -11.98 -11.36 -11.76
C MET A 20 -11.60 -12.07 -13.06
N PHE A 21 -12.45 -12.96 -13.55
CA PHE A 21 -12.21 -13.69 -14.79
C PHE A 21 -12.14 -12.76 -16.01
N ALA A 22 -13.03 -11.76 -16.10
CA ALA A 22 -12.99 -10.75 -17.16
C ALA A 22 -11.67 -9.95 -17.13
N ILE A 23 -11.22 -9.53 -15.95
CA ILE A 23 -9.92 -8.85 -15.77
C ILE A 23 -8.77 -9.78 -16.19
N LEU A 24 -8.81 -11.06 -15.82
CA LEU A 24 -7.79 -12.04 -16.22
C LEU A 24 -7.80 -12.33 -17.72
N LEU A 25 -8.94 -12.23 -18.41
CA LEU A 25 -8.99 -12.35 -19.87
C LEU A 25 -8.42 -11.12 -20.57
N LEU A 26 -8.69 -9.91 -20.06
CA LEU A 26 -8.19 -8.66 -20.63
C LEU A 26 -6.68 -8.47 -20.41
N PHE A 27 -6.21 -8.71 -19.19
CA PHE A 27 -4.83 -8.45 -18.79
C PHE A 27 -3.96 -9.71 -18.73
N GLY A 28 -4.57 -10.90 -18.71
CA GLY A 28 -3.87 -12.17 -18.53
C GLY A 28 -3.66 -12.54 -17.05
N GLY A 29 -3.69 -13.84 -16.76
CA GLY A 29 -3.49 -14.38 -15.40
C GLY A 29 -2.16 -14.02 -14.73
N LYS A 30 -1.15 -13.63 -15.50
CA LYS A 30 0.19 -13.29 -15.01
C LYS A 30 0.32 -11.82 -14.59
N LYS A 31 -0.50 -10.91 -15.13
CA LYS A 31 -0.34 -9.46 -14.88
C LYS A 31 -0.85 -9.03 -13.51
N LEU A 32 -1.94 -9.63 -13.02
CA LEU A 32 -2.46 -9.33 -11.70
C LEU A 32 -1.45 -9.62 -10.56
N PRO A 33 -0.82 -10.82 -10.47
CA PRO A 33 0.19 -11.09 -9.45
C PRO A 33 1.50 -10.31 -9.66
N GLU A 34 1.86 -9.99 -10.90
CA GLU A 34 3.04 -9.16 -11.21
C GLU A 34 2.85 -7.73 -10.66
N LEU A 35 1.69 -7.13 -10.90
CA LEU A 35 1.31 -5.82 -10.35
C LEU A 35 1.24 -5.83 -8.83
N ALA A 36 0.60 -6.84 -8.23
CA ALA A 36 0.51 -6.97 -6.78
C ALA A 36 1.90 -7.07 -6.11
N ARG A 37 2.82 -7.84 -6.72
CA ARG A 37 4.21 -7.94 -6.25
C ARG A 37 4.96 -6.61 -6.39
N GLY A 38 4.79 -5.90 -7.50
CA GLY A 38 5.40 -4.58 -7.72
C GLY A 38 4.91 -3.56 -6.70
N LEU A 39 3.59 -3.44 -6.53
CA LEU A 39 2.97 -2.56 -5.54
C LEU A 39 3.39 -2.93 -4.11
N GLY A 40 3.41 -4.21 -3.77
CA GLY A 40 3.84 -4.67 -2.44
C GLY A 40 5.28 -4.30 -2.11
N LYS A 41 6.21 -4.43 -3.08
CA LYS A 41 7.59 -3.97 -2.93
C LYS A 41 7.67 -2.45 -2.75
N GLY A 42 6.98 -1.70 -3.59
CA GLY A 42 6.95 -0.23 -3.50
C GLY A 42 6.39 0.28 -2.17
N ILE A 43 5.31 -0.32 -1.67
CA ILE A 43 4.73 0.01 -0.35
C ILE A 43 5.73 -0.31 0.77
N ARG A 44 6.44 -1.44 0.68
CA ARG A 44 7.43 -1.83 1.68
C ARG A 44 8.62 -0.86 1.71
N GLU A 45 9.20 -0.56 0.55
CA GLU A 45 10.31 0.39 0.43
C GLU A 45 9.90 1.80 0.91
N PHE A 46 8.69 2.25 0.55
CA PHE A 46 8.15 3.52 1.02
C PHE A 46 8.00 3.55 2.55
N LYS A 47 7.48 2.47 3.14
CA LYS A 47 7.34 2.34 4.59
C LYS A 47 8.70 2.36 5.28
N ASP A 48 9.66 1.60 4.78
CA ASP A 48 11.01 1.50 5.37
C ASP A 48 11.72 2.86 5.35
N ALA A 49 11.65 3.58 4.21
CA ALA A 49 12.19 4.94 4.09
C ALA A 49 11.49 5.93 5.03
N SER A 50 10.15 5.89 5.10
CA SER A 50 9.39 6.77 5.99
C SER A 50 9.67 6.50 7.47
N SER A 51 9.89 5.24 7.85
CA SER A 51 10.23 4.85 9.22
C SER A 51 11.63 5.32 9.62
N GLY A 52 12.62 5.20 8.73
CA GLY A 52 13.97 5.72 8.99
C GLY A 52 13.98 7.23 9.24
N ILE A 53 13.27 8.00 8.40
CA ILE A 53 13.14 9.46 8.56
C ILE A 53 12.45 9.82 9.88
N LYS A 54 11.37 9.11 10.23
CA LYS A 54 10.64 9.35 11.48
C LYS A 54 11.53 9.12 12.70
N GLN A 55 12.36 8.08 12.67
CA GLN A 55 13.29 7.77 13.74
C GLN A 55 14.40 8.81 13.87
N GLU A 56 14.99 9.27 12.76
CA GLU A 56 16.01 10.32 12.76
C GLU A 56 15.48 11.67 13.29
N ILE A 57 14.23 11.99 12.97
CA ILE A 57 13.52 13.17 13.48
C ILE A 57 13.22 13.04 14.97
N GLU A 58 12.76 11.86 15.43
CA GLU A 58 12.52 11.59 16.85
C GLU A 58 13.82 11.61 17.68
N ASP A 59 14.91 11.06 17.15
CA ASP A 59 16.23 11.10 17.80
C ASP A 59 16.77 12.53 17.90
N SER A 60 16.57 13.34 16.85
CA SER A 60 16.95 14.77 16.84
C SER A 60 16.10 15.63 17.79
N MET A 61 14.84 15.26 18.04
CA MET A 61 13.96 16.00 18.95
C MET A 61 14.08 15.56 20.41
N ASN A 62 14.34 14.27 20.68
CA ASN A 62 14.44 13.74 22.04
C ASN A 62 15.84 13.84 22.64
N ASN A 63 16.87 14.05 21.82
CA ASN A 63 18.23 14.30 22.27
C ASN A 63 18.76 15.64 21.73
N PRO A 64 18.42 16.77 22.36
CA PRO A 64 19.17 18.00 22.14
C PRO A 64 20.56 17.78 22.73
N GLU A 65 21.49 17.33 21.90
CA GLU A 65 22.92 17.26 22.23
C GLU A 65 23.32 18.59 22.91
N PRO A 66 23.83 18.56 24.16
CA PRO A 66 24.23 19.77 24.83
C PRO A 66 25.42 20.32 24.08
N SER A 67 25.21 21.44 23.39
CA SER A 67 26.24 22.29 22.83
C SER A 67 27.36 22.48 23.86
N LYS A 68 28.44 21.74 23.64
CA LYS A 68 29.84 22.03 23.95
C LYS A 68 30.03 23.23 24.90
N LYS A 69 29.95 22.98 26.20
CA LYS A 69 30.64 23.81 27.20
C LYS A 69 31.94 23.11 27.58
N GLU A 70 33.03 23.77 27.21
CA GLU A 70 34.35 23.74 27.85
C GLU A 70 35.18 22.44 27.81
N GLN A 71 36.30 22.56 27.08
CA GLN A 71 37.64 22.02 27.34
C GLN A 71 38.45 22.35 26.08
N GLN A 72 39.49 23.20 26.04
CA GLN A 72 40.28 24.01 26.97
C GLN A 72 40.83 25.20 26.18
#